data_AF-A0A2D8KCP7-F1
#
_entry.id   AF-A0A2D8KCP7-F1
#
_cell.length_a   1.000
_cell.length_b   1.000
_cell.length_c   1.000
_cell.angle_alpha   90.00
_cell.angle_beta   90.00
_cell.angle_gamma   90.00
#
_symmetry.space_group_name_H-M   'P 1'
#
loop_
_entity.id
_entity.type
_entity.pdbx_description
1 polymer ?
#
loop_
_entity_poly.entity_id
_entity_poly.type
_entity_poly.pdbx_seq_one_letter_code
_entity_poly.pdbx_strand_id
1 'polypeptide(L)'
;MKFKFFQRLLFCTTILWGVAQNNLTAQTDPDSLDLKIGDEAPSFALMYAPGKFEFLKNWSETEGKKLRKNVTHPNRHAVILSFFATWCQPCMKELPLLEEVYQEYKDTRIKFFLVDITDATRNNPGEVYGMKYSDAPEAQGFLKKKGMTMQILYDRRGHTMKRYNAMKLPRLFVMDGYRNITFMRKGFHEGEEEKFVRELSEEIDKRLAELPPLVKQ
;
A
#
# COMPACT_ATOMS: atom_id res chain seq x y z
N MET A 1 63.34 -46.65 -12.05
CA MET A 1 63.64 -48.02 -12.51
C MET A 1 62.67 -48.98 -11.80
N LYS A 2 62.05 -49.89 -12.57
CA LYS A 2 61.07 -50.94 -12.22
C LYS A 2 59.57 -50.56 -12.21
N PHE A 3 58.77 -51.56 -12.58
CA PHE A 3 57.65 -51.53 -13.52
C PHE A 3 56.69 -52.68 -13.12
N LYS A 4 55.37 -52.52 -13.40
CA LYS A 4 54.26 -53.50 -13.43
C LYS A 4 53.72 -53.97 -12.05
N PHE A 5 52.46 -54.39 -11.83
CA PHE A 5 51.41 -55.08 -12.62
C PHE A 5 50.02 -54.69 -12.00
N PHE A 6 49.01 -54.24 -12.77
CA PHE A 6 47.82 -55.01 -13.22
C PHE A 6 46.78 -55.37 -12.13
N GLN A 7 45.60 -54.72 -12.16
CA GLN A 7 44.30 -55.42 -12.09
C GLN A 7 43.16 -54.49 -12.54
N ARG A 8 42.40 -54.91 -13.56
CA ARG A 8 41.07 -54.38 -13.91
C ARG A 8 40.04 -55.34 -13.33
N LEU A 9 39.01 -54.87 -12.62
CA LEU A 9 37.64 -55.40 -12.74
C LEU A 9 36.55 -54.54 -12.07
N LEU A 10 35.55 -54.20 -12.90
CA LEU A 10 34.09 -54.03 -12.69
C LEU A 10 33.45 -53.11 -11.62
N PHE A 11 32.71 -52.12 -12.16
CA PHE A 11 31.36 -51.63 -11.81
C PHE A 11 30.90 -51.53 -10.34
N CYS A 12 30.65 -50.29 -9.89
CA CYS A 12 29.44 -49.99 -9.13
C CYS A 12 29.00 -48.54 -9.33
N THR A 13 27.80 -48.37 -9.86
CA THR A 13 27.06 -47.12 -10.02
C THR A 13 26.62 -46.57 -8.66
N THR A 14 26.98 -45.34 -8.32
CA THR A 14 26.15 -44.47 -7.48
C THR A 14 26.36 -43.01 -7.85
N ILE A 15 25.24 -42.39 -8.22
CA ILE A 15 25.01 -41.00 -8.62
C ILE A 15 24.94 -40.12 -7.36
N LEU A 16 25.18 -38.81 -7.55
CA LEU A 16 24.93 -37.67 -6.66
C LEU A 16 26.11 -37.37 -5.70
N TRP A 17 26.60 -36.13 -5.54
CA TRP A 17 25.87 -34.88 -5.41
C TRP A 17 26.64 -33.72 -6.08
N GLY A 18 26.06 -33.13 -7.12
CA GLY A 18 26.35 -31.74 -7.46
C GLY A 18 25.64 -30.85 -6.47
N VAL A 19 26.39 -30.21 -5.56
CA VAL A 19 25.84 -29.16 -4.70
C VAL A 19 25.72 -27.90 -5.55
N ALA A 20 24.61 -27.77 -6.27
CA ALA A 20 24.19 -26.47 -6.79
C ALA A 20 23.80 -25.62 -5.59
N GLN A 21 24.67 -24.66 -5.21
CA GLN A 21 24.29 -23.55 -4.35
C GLN A 21 23.27 -22.71 -5.11
N ASN A 22 21.99 -23.06 -4.99
CA ASN A 22 20.92 -22.20 -5.47
C ASN A 22 20.72 -21.07 -4.46
N ASN A 23 21.07 -19.88 -4.93
CA ASN A 23 20.93 -18.60 -4.28
C ASN A 23 19.55 -18.40 -3.66
N LEU A 24 19.56 -17.97 -2.40
CA LEU A 24 18.46 -17.30 -1.71
C LEU A 24 18.22 -15.93 -2.37
N THR A 25 17.50 -15.92 -3.48
CA THR A 25 16.82 -14.71 -3.99
C THR A 25 15.41 -15.11 -4.36
N ALA A 26 14.54 -15.26 -3.36
CA ALA A 26 13.10 -15.22 -3.58
C ALA A 26 12.68 -13.76 -3.80
N GLN A 27 13.17 -13.16 -4.88
CA GLN A 27 12.62 -11.93 -5.40
C GLN A 27 11.48 -12.35 -6.30
N THR A 28 10.28 -12.42 -5.71
CA THR A 28 9.07 -12.83 -6.42
C THR A 28 8.87 -11.94 -7.63
N ASP A 29 8.69 -12.55 -8.81
CA ASP A 29 8.34 -11.85 -10.04
C ASP A 29 7.23 -10.82 -9.81
N PRO A 30 7.26 -9.66 -10.49
CA PRO A 30 6.19 -8.67 -10.37
C PRO A 30 4.87 -9.31 -10.79
N ASP A 31 3.91 -9.34 -9.86
CA ASP A 31 2.53 -9.74 -10.10
C ASP A 31 2.00 -8.94 -11.30
N SER A 32 1.70 -9.64 -12.40
CA SER A 32 1.33 -9.02 -13.68
C SER A 32 0.03 -8.22 -13.61
N LEU A 33 -0.74 -8.39 -12.52
CA LEU A 33 -1.98 -7.68 -12.23
C LEU A 33 -1.81 -6.53 -11.22
N ASP A 34 -0.61 -6.27 -10.70
CA ASP A 34 -0.36 -5.14 -9.80
C ASP A 34 -0.35 -3.81 -10.57
N LEU A 35 -0.86 -2.76 -9.92
CA LEU A 35 -0.82 -1.39 -10.44
C LEU A 35 0.64 -0.91 -10.56
N LYS A 36 0.86 0.02 -11.48
CA LYS A 36 2.17 0.61 -11.76
C LYS A 36 2.13 2.12 -11.64
N ILE A 37 3.29 2.70 -11.41
CA ILE A 37 3.47 4.16 -11.52
C ILE A 37 3.12 4.56 -12.95
N GLY A 38 2.27 5.57 -13.09
CA GLY A 38 1.68 6.03 -14.34
C GLY A 38 0.27 5.51 -14.63
N ASP A 39 -0.20 4.46 -13.93
CA ASP A 39 -1.55 3.95 -14.12
C ASP A 39 -2.62 4.91 -13.57
N GLU A 40 -3.82 4.86 -14.14
CA GLU A 40 -5.00 5.53 -13.58
C GLU A 40 -5.44 4.84 -12.28
N ALA A 41 -5.36 5.55 -11.16
CA ALA A 41 -5.80 5.08 -9.85
C ALA A 41 -7.31 4.73 -9.88
N PRO A 42 -7.71 3.50 -9.55
CA PRO A 42 -9.11 3.08 -9.58
C PRO A 42 -10.02 3.96 -8.70
N SER A 43 -11.08 4.53 -9.28
CA SER A 43 -11.98 5.41 -8.52
C SER A 43 -12.71 4.67 -7.40
N PHE A 44 -12.93 5.30 -6.25
CA PHE A 44 -13.69 4.72 -5.14
C PHE A 44 -14.79 5.64 -4.62
N ALA A 45 -15.76 5.01 -3.96
CA ALA A 45 -16.75 5.62 -3.10
C ALA A 45 -16.81 4.79 -1.81
N LEU A 46 -16.22 5.27 -0.73
CA LEU A 46 -16.07 4.52 0.51
C LEU A 46 -16.78 5.23 1.66
N MET A 47 -17.42 4.45 2.52
CA MET A 47 -18.11 4.97 3.69
C MET A 47 -17.08 5.42 4.75
N TYR A 48 -17.31 6.54 5.41
CA TYR A 48 -16.50 6.99 6.57
C TYR A 48 -17.31 7.16 7.85
N ALA A 49 -18.63 7.19 7.74
CA ALA A 49 -19.60 7.16 8.84
C ALA A 49 -20.93 6.62 8.30
N PRO A 50 -21.88 6.18 9.15
CA PRO A 50 -23.18 5.67 8.69
C PRO A 50 -23.86 6.60 7.68
N GLY A 51 -24.06 6.11 6.46
CA GLY A 51 -24.68 6.86 5.36
C GLY A 51 -23.82 7.97 4.73
N LYS A 52 -22.58 8.17 5.19
CA LYS A 52 -21.67 9.21 4.67
C LYS A 52 -20.50 8.59 3.90
N PHE A 53 -20.28 9.10 2.69
CA PHE A 53 -19.31 8.56 1.73
C PHE A 53 -18.30 9.61 1.27
N GLU A 54 -17.06 9.17 1.12
CA GLU A 54 -15.99 9.90 0.46
C GLU A 54 -15.77 9.35 -0.95
N PHE A 55 -15.48 10.23 -1.91
CA PHE A 55 -15.31 9.88 -3.31
C PHE A 55 -13.98 10.43 -3.79
N LEU A 56 -13.15 9.59 -4.44
CA LEU A 56 -11.90 10.07 -5.03
C LEU A 56 -12.13 11.27 -5.96
N LYS A 57 -13.22 11.21 -6.73
CA LYS A 57 -13.64 12.23 -7.70
C LYS A 57 -14.03 13.57 -7.09
N ASN A 58 -14.17 13.67 -5.76
CA ASN A 58 -14.30 14.97 -5.10
C ASN A 58 -13.00 15.78 -5.19
N TRP A 59 -11.85 15.11 -5.32
CA TRP A 59 -10.52 15.68 -5.14
C TRP A 59 -9.63 15.55 -6.39
N SER A 60 -9.71 14.41 -7.07
CA SER A 60 -8.90 14.08 -8.24
C SER A 60 -9.74 13.34 -9.29
N GLU A 61 -9.62 13.73 -10.56
CA GLU A 61 -10.33 13.11 -11.69
C GLU A 61 -9.46 13.13 -12.94
N THR A 62 -9.64 12.21 -13.89
CA THR A 62 -8.85 12.18 -15.13
C THR A 62 -8.85 13.54 -15.86
N GLU A 63 -7.78 13.82 -16.60
CA GLU A 63 -7.68 15.01 -17.42
C GLU A 63 -8.90 15.17 -18.35
N GLY A 64 -9.30 16.42 -18.60
CA GLY A 64 -10.50 16.75 -19.39
C GLY A 64 -11.84 16.59 -18.66
N LYS A 65 -11.90 15.87 -17.53
CA LYS A 65 -13.14 15.71 -16.74
C LYS A 65 -13.20 16.68 -15.56
N LYS A 66 -14.40 17.10 -15.18
CA LYS A 66 -14.63 17.94 -14.00
C LYS A 66 -14.69 17.10 -12.73
N LEU A 67 -14.25 17.67 -11.61
CA LEU A 67 -14.44 17.07 -10.29
C LEU A 67 -15.94 16.86 -10.01
N ARG A 68 -16.28 15.82 -9.24
CA ARG A 68 -17.66 15.54 -8.81
C ARG A 68 -18.30 16.73 -8.09
N LYS A 69 -17.50 17.46 -7.31
CA LYS A 69 -17.92 18.64 -6.53
C LYS A 69 -17.41 19.95 -7.12
N ASN A 70 -17.13 20.00 -8.43
CA ASN A 70 -16.48 21.13 -9.10
C ASN A 70 -17.08 22.52 -8.81
N VAL A 71 -18.39 22.63 -8.55
CA VAL A 71 -19.02 23.92 -8.22
C VAL A 71 -18.58 24.42 -6.83
N THR A 72 -18.53 23.52 -5.85
CA THR A 72 -18.19 23.87 -4.45
C THR A 72 -16.70 23.76 -4.15
N HIS A 73 -16.01 22.84 -4.83
CA HIS A 73 -14.59 22.51 -4.65
C HIS A 73 -13.99 22.33 -6.07
N PRO A 74 -13.68 23.44 -6.77
CA PRO A 74 -13.17 23.38 -8.15
C PRO A 74 -11.70 22.95 -8.23
N ASN A 75 -10.97 23.04 -7.12
CA ASN A 75 -9.54 22.82 -7.09
C ASN A 75 -9.20 21.34 -6.92
N ARG A 76 -8.32 20.84 -7.79
CA ARG A 76 -7.76 19.49 -7.70
C ARG A 76 -6.78 19.38 -6.54
N HIS A 77 -6.72 18.19 -5.99
CA HIS A 77 -5.82 17.81 -4.90
C HIS A 77 -5.10 16.52 -5.28
N ALA A 78 -3.85 16.38 -4.85
CA ALA A 78 -3.21 15.08 -4.85
C ALA A 78 -3.75 14.27 -3.67
N VAL A 79 -3.77 12.94 -3.82
CA VAL A 79 -4.42 12.04 -2.86
C VAL A 79 -3.46 10.95 -2.42
N ILE A 80 -3.37 10.75 -1.12
CA ILE A 80 -2.61 9.70 -0.47
C ILE A 80 -3.61 8.70 0.11
N LEU A 81 -3.45 7.44 -0.27
CA LEU A 81 -4.33 6.34 0.08
C LEU A 81 -3.48 5.23 0.70
N SER A 82 -3.63 4.98 2.00
CA SER A 82 -2.95 3.89 2.69
C SER A 82 -3.96 2.83 3.13
N PHE A 83 -3.79 1.60 2.61
CA PHE A 83 -4.58 0.44 2.99
C PHE A 83 -3.97 -0.22 4.21
N PHE A 84 -4.82 -0.53 5.20
CA PHE A 84 -4.41 -1.18 6.43
C PHE A 84 -5.51 -2.09 6.97
N ALA A 85 -5.15 -2.88 7.98
CA ALA A 85 -6.09 -3.59 8.82
C ALA A 85 -5.59 -3.56 10.27
N THR A 86 -6.48 -3.67 11.24
CA THR A 86 -6.10 -3.56 12.67
C THR A 86 -5.28 -4.74 13.16
N TRP A 87 -5.38 -5.90 12.51
CA TRP A 87 -4.54 -7.07 12.77
C TRP A 87 -3.13 -6.94 12.16
N CYS A 88 -2.90 -6.01 11.23
CA CYS A 88 -1.63 -5.88 10.50
C CYS A 88 -0.55 -5.20 11.37
N GLN A 89 0.40 -5.97 11.91
CA GLN A 89 1.48 -5.42 12.74
C GLN A 89 2.37 -4.39 12.02
N PRO A 90 2.86 -4.62 10.79
CA PRO A 90 3.65 -3.62 10.07
C PRO A 90 2.87 -2.31 9.83
N CYS A 91 1.57 -2.40 9.57
CA CYS A 91 0.72 -1.22 9.45
C CYS A 91 0.73 -0.39 10.74
N MET A 92 0.71 -1.04 11.90
CA MET A 92 0.75 -0.32 13.19
C MET A 92 2.08 0.38 13.46
N LYS A 93 3.17 -0.03 12.79
CA LYS A 93 4.46 0.68 12.80
C LYS A 93 4.50 1.84 11.79
N GLU A 94 3.87 1.68 10.63
CA GLU A 94 3.80 2.71 9.58
C GLU A 94 2.88 3.88 9.95
N LEU A 95 1.70 3.59 10.51
CA LEU A 95 0.64 4.60 10.71
C LEU A 95 1.07 5.83 11.53
N PRO A 96 1.85 5.72 12.62
CA PRO A 96 2.34 6.90 13.33
C PRO A 96 3.19 7.84 12.47
N LEU A 97 4.02 7.30 11.58
CA LEU A 97 4.85 8.09 10.66
C LEU A 97 3.98 8.75 9.58
N LEU A 98 2.96 8.02 9.10
CA LEU A 98 2.01 8.57 8.15
C LEU A 98 1.15 9.68 8.79
N GLU A 99 0.80 9.55 10.07
CA GLU A 99 0.12 10.58 10.84
C GLU A 99 1.01 11.83 11.03
N GLU A 100 2.31 11.66 11.29
CA GLU A 100 3.28 12.77 11.35
C GLU A 100 3.27 13.58 10.03
N VAL A 101 3.46 12.90 8.90
CA VAL A 101 3.39 13.54 7.58
C VAL A 101 2.01 14.16 7.34
N TYR A 102 0.93 13.49 7.73
CA TYR A 102 -0.41 14.06 7.63
C TYR A 102 -0.54 15.37 8.43
N GLN A 103 -0.01 15.45 9.65
CA GLN A 103 -0.11 16.67 10.46
C GLN A 103 0.60 17.86 9.81
N GLU A 104 1.71 17.61 9.10
CA GLU A 104 2.45 18.63 8.35
C GLU A 104 1.67 19.12 7.12
N TYR A 105 1.04 18.22 6.38
CA TYR A 105 0.46 18.53 5.07
C TYR A 105 -1.07 18.67 5.03
N LYS A 106 -1.80 18.39 6.11
CA LYS A 106 -3.29 18.38 6.14
C LYS A 106 -3.95 19.68 5.68
N ASP A 107 -3.30 20.82 5.87
CA ASP A 107 -3.81 22.15 5.52
C ASP A 107 -3.38 22.61 4.11
N THR A 108 -2.82 21.70 3.31
CA THR A 108 -2.42 21.94 1.92
C THR A 108 -3.42 21.32 0.93
N ARG A 109 -3.11 21.34 -0.37
CA ARG A 109 -3.92 20.67 -1.41
C ARG A 109 -3.62 19.16 -1.53
N ILE A 110 -3.32 18.51 -0.41
CA ILE A 110 -3.19 17.06 -0.30
C ILE A 110 -4.37 16.49 0.49
N LYS A 111 -4.89 15.34 0.08
CA LYS A 111 -5.89 14.59 0.84
C LYS A 111 -5.35 13.24 1.25
N PHE A 112 -5.49 12.92 2.53
CA PHE A 112 -5.05 11.67 3.11
C PHE A 112 -6.25 10.82 3.50
N PHE A 113 -6.19 9.53 3.18
CA PHE A 113 -7.22 8.57 3.55
C PHE A 113 -6.59 7.25 3.98
N LEU A 114 -7.02 6.76 5.15
CA LEU A 114 -6.75 5.41 5.61
C LEU A 114 -7.89 4.50 5.15
N VAL A 115 -7.60 3.50 4.31
CA VAL A 115 -8.58 2.51 3.88
C VAL A 115 -8.50 1.28 4.78
N ASP A 116 -9.48 1.14 5.65
CA ASP A 116 -9.63 -0.02 6.52
C ASP A 116 -10.25 -1.19 5.76
N ILE A 117 -9.53 -2.32 5.77
CA ILE A 117 -9.98 -3.58 5.18
C ILE A 117 -10.22 -4.68 6.24
N THR A 118 -10.17 -4.33 7.53
CA THR A 118 -10.31 -5.29 8.64
C THR A 118 -11.57 -6.15 8.47
N ASP A 119 -12.72 -5.51 8.26
CA ASP A 119 -14.00 -6.19 8.06
C ASP A 119 -14.02 -7.08 6.80
N ALA A 120 -13.37 -6.67 5.72
CA ALA A 120 -13.30 -7.47 4.50
C ALA A 120 -12.54 -8.78 4.70
N THR A 121 -11.60 -8.78 5.64
CA THR A 121 -10.76 -9.94 5.96
C THR A 121 -11.27 -10.76 7.14
N ARG A 122 -12.31 -10.31 7.84
CA ARG A 122 -12.78 -10.88 9.12
C ARG A 122 -13.12 -12.37 9.06
N ASN A 123 -13.59 -12.84 7.90
CA ASN A 123 -13.97 -14.24 7.67
C ASN A 123 -12.83 -15.10 7.13
N ASN A 124 -11.63 -14.56 6.96
CA ASN A 124 -10.48 -15.35 6.54
C ASN A 124 -10.16 -16.42 7.60
N PRO A 125 -9.87 -17.66 7.20
CA PRO A 125 -9.50 -18.71 8.13
C PRO A 125 -8.11 -18.43 8.72
N GLY A 126 -7.87 -18.97 9.92
CA GLY A 126 -6.57 -18.94 10.58
C GLY A 126 -6.32 -17.67 11.40
N GLU A 127 -5.05 -17.45 11.70
CA GLU A 127 -4.55 -16.32 12.47
C GLU A 127 -3.28 -15.75 11.84
N VAL A 128 -3.04 -14.46 12.07
CA VAL A 128 -1.85 -13.75 11.62
C VAL A 128 -1.35 -12.88 12.76
N TYR A 129 -0.03 -12.88 12.97
CA TYR A 129 0.59 -12.22 14.13
C TYR A 129 0.01 -12.66 15.49
N GLY A 130 -0.42 -13.93 15.61
CA GLY A 130 -1.02 -14.48 16.83
C GLY A 130 -2.45 -14.01 17.10
N MET A 131 -3.15 -13.49 16.09
CA MET A 131 -4.52 -13.01 16.19
C MET A 131 -5.38 -13.60 15.07
N LYS A 132 -6.56 -14.15 15.41
CA LYS A 132 -7.55 -14.54 14.41
C LYS A 132 -8.12 -13.31 13.73
N TYR A 133 -8.40 -13.42 12.43
CA TYR A 133 -9.04 -12.33 11.69
C TYR A 133 -10.39 -11.91 12.29
N SER A 134 -11.15 -12.87 12.85
CA SER A 134 -12.42 -12.62 13.52
C SER A 134 -12.30 -11.69 14.73
N ASP A 135 -11.14 -11.73 15.39
CA ASP A 135 -10.89 -11.08 16.68
C ASP A 135 -10.26 -9.70 16.51
N ALA A 136 -9.95 -9.31 15.26
CA ALA A 136 -9.37 -8.01 14.94
C ALA A 136 -10.34 -6.87 15.32
N PRO A 137 -9.88 -5.87 16.09
CA PRO A 137 -10.75 -4.81 16.58
C PRO A 137 -11.21 -3.87 15.44
N GLU A 138 -12.36 -3.23 15.62
CA GLU A 138 -12.83 -2.19 14.71
C GLU A 138 -11.86 -0.99 14.64
N ALA A 139 -11.61 -0.47 13.43
CA ALA A 139 -10.56 0.51 13.19
C ALA A 139 -10.74 1.83 13.95
N GLN A 140 -11.94 2.40 13.97
CA GLN A 140 -12.16 3.76 14.50
C GLN A 140 -11.73 3.91 15.96
N GLY A 141 -12.29 3.07 16.83
CA GLY A 141 -12.01 3.12 18.26
C GLY A 141 -10.58 2.73 18.58
N PHE A 142 -10.04 1.79 17.80
CA PHE A 142 -8.68 1.30 17.96
C PHE A 142 -7.63 2.36 17.60
N LEU A 143 -7.75 3.00 16.43
CA LEU A 143 -6.82 4.03 15.99
C LEU A 143 -6.97 5.33 16.77
N LYS A 144 -8.19 5.70 17.17
CA LYS A 144 -8.41 6.89 18.03
C LYS A 144 -7.67 6.78 19.36
N LYS A 145 -7.65 5.60 19.99
CA LYS A 145 -6.88 5.35 21.23
C LYS A 145 -5.37 5.46 21.04
N LYS A 146 -4.89 5.35 19.80
CA LYS A 146 -3.49 5.49 19.40
C LYS A 146 -3.14 6.90 18.91
N GLY A 147 -4.05 7.87 19.04
CA GLY A 147 -3.81 9.27 18.68
C GLY A 147 -3.95 9.57 17.19
N MET A 148 -4.43 8.64 16.37
CA MET A 148 -4.61 8.89 14.94
C MET A 148 -5.80 9.81 14.70
N THR A 149 -5.64 10.77 13.81
CA THR A 149 -6.67 11.76 13.45
C THR A 149 -6.99 11.79 11.96
N MET A 150 -6.20 11.10 11.13
CA MET A 150 -6.51 10.86 9.72
C MET A 150 -7.89 10.24 9.51
N GLN A 151 -8.55 10.62 8.41
CA GLN A 151 -9.86 10.08 8.05
C GLN A 151 -9.76 8.60 7.65
N ILE A 152 -10.60 7.77 8.30
CA ILE A 152 -10.73 6.35 7.99
C ILE A 152 -11.91 6.14 7.03
N LEU A 153 -11.66 5.38 5.97
CA LEU A 153 -12.62 4.91 4.97
C LEU A 153 -12.76 3.39 5.09
N TYR A 154 -13.99 2.88 5.15
CA TYR A 154 -14.25 1.45 5.36
C TYR A 154 -14.52 0.73 4.03
N ASP A 155 -13.63 -0.17 3.63
CA ASP A 155 -13.85 -1.07 2.49
C ASP A 155 -14.35 -2.45 2.97
N ARG A 156 -15.49 -2.46 3.66
CA ARG A 156 -16.04 -3.65 4.35
C ARG A 156 -16.27 -4.88 3.46
N ARG A 157 -16.38 -4.69 2.14
CA ARG A 157 -16.59 -5.76 1.15
C ARG A 157 -15.34 -6.08 0.32
N GLY A 158 -14.26 -5.33 0.53
CA GLY A 158 -12.99 -5.53 -0.14
C GLY A 158 -13.00 -5.22 -1.64
N HIS A 159 -13.93 -4.40 -2.13
CA HIS A 159 -13.99 -4.08 -3.56
C HIS A 159 -12.90 -3.10 -3.96
N THR A 160 -12.52 -2.19 -3.08
CA THR A 160 -11.46 -1.22 -3.36
C THR A 160 -10.09 -1.85 -3.17
N MET A 161 -9.88 -2.65 -2.12
CA MET A 161 -8.62 -3.38 -1.92
C MET A 161 -8.31 -4.31 -3.10
N LYS A 162 -9.31 -4.96 -3.70
CA LYS A 162 -9.10 -5.83 -4.88
C LYS A 162 -8.64 -5.02 -6.09
N ARG A 163 -9.25 -3.87 -6.35
CA ARG A 163 -8.90 -3.00 -7.48
C ARG A 163 -7.53 -2.36 -7.33
N TYR A 164 -7.10 -2.11 -6.09
CA TYR A 164 -5.77 -1.60 -5.77
C TYR A 164 -4.73 -2.71 -5.51
N ASN A 165 -5.09 -4.00 -5.68
CA ASN A 165 -4.26 -5.14 -5.32
C ASN A 165 -3.62 -5.06 -3.91
N ALA A 166 -4.38 -4.53 -2.94
CA ALA A 166 -3.96 -4.30 -1.57
C ALA A 166 -4.14 -5.54 -0.67
N MET A 167 -3.80 -6.72 -1.18
CA MET A 167 -3.86 -7.99 -0.43
C MET A 167 -2.67 -8.14 0.55
N LYS A 168 -1.54 -7.50 0.22
CA LYS A 168 -0.34 -7.44 1.07
C LYS A 168 -0.27 -6.04 1.68
N LEU A 169 -0.32 -5.98 3.00
CA LEU A 169 -0.38 -4.74 3.78
C LEU A 169 0.95 -4.44 4.51
N PRO A 170 1.20 -3.17 4.88
CA PRO A 170 0.51 -1.97 4.41
C PRO A 170 0.71 -1.76 2.90
N ARG A 171 -0.20 -1.01 2.28
CA ARG A 171 -0.08 -0.63 0.87
C ARG A 171 -0.44 0.84 0.71
N LEU A 172 0.52 1.65 0.29
CA LEU A 172 0.36 3.09 0.15
C LEU A 172 0.45 3.50 -1.33
N PHE A 173 -0.41 4.42 -1.72
CA PHE A 173 -0.44 5.03 -3.05
C PHE A 173 -0.49 6.55 -2.90
N VAL A 174 0.31 7.25 -3.71
CA VAL A 174 0.13 8.68 -3.98
C VAL A 174 -0.32 8.82 -5.42
N MET A 175 -1.32 9.65 -5.62
CA MET A 175 -1.81 10.01 -6.95
C MET A 175 -1.91 11.51 -7.10
N ASP A 176 -1.65 11.99 -8.31
CA ASP A 176 -1.73 13.42 -8.65
C ASP A 176 -3.18 13.94 -8.71
N GLY A 177 -3.32 15.22 -9.07
CA GLY A 177 -4.62 15.87 -9.28
C GLY A 177 -5.44 15.32 -10.46
N TYR A 178 -4.88 14.39 -11.23
CA TYR A 178 -5.46 13.78 -12.44
C TYR A 178 -5.68 12.26 -12.34
N ARG A 179 -5.56 11.69 -11.13
CA ARG A 179 -5.69 10.27 -10.80
C ARG A 179 -4.56 9.40 -11.37
N ASN A 180 -3.42 9.95 -11.77
CA ASN A 180 -2.27 9.12 -12.12
C ASN A 180 -1.54 8.72 -10.84
N ILE A 181 -1.20 7.44 -10.71
CA ILE A 181 -0.39 6.95 -9.60
C ILE A 181 1.05 7.41 -9.80
N THR A 182 1.60 8.14 -8.85
CA THR A 182 2.95 8.71 -8.95
C THR A 182 3.94 8.06 -8.00
N PHE A 183 3.45 7.48 -6.90
CA PHE A 183 4.26 6.78 -5.93
C PHE A 183 3.48 5.63 -5.31
N MET A 184 4.20 4.55 -5.00
CA MET A 184 3.64 3.33 -4.45
C MET A 184 4.60 2.72 -3.44
N ARG A 185 4.05 2.23 -2.33
CA ARG A 185 4.79 1.42 -1.36
C ARG A 185 4.01 0.19 -0.95
N LYS A 186 4.77 -0.87 -0.66
CA LYS A 186 4.27 -2.19 -0.29
C LYS A 186 5.07 -2.71 0.89
N GLY A 187 4.39 -2.93 1.99
CA GLY A 187 5.03 -3.32 3.25
C GLY A 187 5.75 -2.16 3.94
N PHE A 188 6.14 -2.42 5.18
CA PHE A 188 6.92 -1.51 6.01
C PHE A 188 7.82 -2.36 6.92
N HIS A 189 9.11 -2.02 6.98
CA HIS A 189 10.07 -2.69 7.85
C HIS A 189 10.65 -1.72 8.87
N GLU A 190 11.00 -2.25 10.04
CA GLU A 190 11.69 -1.49 11.08
C GLU A 190 13.08 -1.07 10.59
N GLY A 191 13.47 0.16 10.91
CA GLY A 191 14.68 0.81 10.38
C GLY A 191 14.44 1.60 9.09
N GLU A 192 13.21 1.61 8.54
CA GLU A 192 12.86 2.44 7.38
C GLU A 192 12.11 3.73 7.76
N GLU A 193 12.07 4.12 9.03
CA GLU A 193 11.24 5.21 9.55
C GLU A 193 11.61 6.57 8.90
N GLU A 194 12.88 6.97 9.01
CA GLU A 194 13.36 8.24 8.44
C GLU A 194 13.23 8.25 6.92
N LYS A 195 13.53 7.11 6.28
CA LYS A 195 13.37 6.93 4.84
C LYS A 195 11.91 7.07 4.43
N PHE A 196 10.98 6.52 5.19
CA PHE A 196 9.55 6.62 4.93
C PHE A 196 9.08 8.07 4.94
N VAL A 197 9.38 8.80 6.01
CA VAL A 197 8.96 10.20 6.15
C VAL A 197 9.56 11.02 5.03
N ARG A 198 10.88 10.92 4.81
CA ARG A 198 11.58 11.65 3.76
C ARG A 198 11.02 11.41 2.37
N GLU A 199 10.90 10.15 1.94
CA GLU A 199 10.43 9.82 0.58
C GLU A 199 8.99 10.26 0.36
N LEU A 200 8.12 10.12 1.37
CA LEU A 200 6.73 10.54 1.26
C LEU A 200 6.60 12.07 1.22
N SER A 201 7.35 12.80 2.04
CA SER A 201 7.37 14.27 2.03
C SER A 201 7.94 14.82 0.73
N GLU A 202 9.05 14.28 0.22
CA GLU A 202 9.62 14.66 -1.09
C GLU A 202 8.61 14.47 -2.24
N GLU A 203 7.89 13.35 -2.22
CA GLU A 203 6.83 13.06 -3.18
C GLU A 203 5.65 14.02 -3.04
N ILE A 204 5.23 14.34 -1.81
CA ILE A 204 4.17 15.32 -1.55
C ILE A 204 4.53 16.71 -2.06
N ASP A 205 5.74 17.19 -1.76
CA ASP A 205 6.21 18.50 -2.19
C ASP A 205 6.21 18.61 -3.70
N LYS A 206 6.67 17.56 -4.39
CA LYS A 206 6.59 17.45 -5.84
C LYS A 206 5.15 17.54 -6.34
N ARG A 207 4.22 16.81 -5.72
CA ARG A 207 2.80 16.86 -6.10
C ARG A 207 2.19 18.23 -5.86
N LEU A 208 2.50 18.91 -4.76
CA LEU A 208 2.04 20.26 -4.48
C LEU A 208 2.50 21.26 -5.55
N ALA A 209 3.75 21.15 -6.00
CA ALA A 209 4.33 22.01 -7.03
C ALA A 209 3.71 21.77 -8.43
N GLU A 210 3.34 20.53 -8.73
CA GLU A 210 2.78 20.13 -10.03
C GLU A 210 1.24 20.25 -10.11
N LEU A 211 0.57 20.52 -8.98
CA LEU A 211 -0.88 20.67 -8.98
C LEU A 211 -1.33 21.85 -9.87
N PRO A 212 -2.44 21.70 -10.61
CA PRO A 212 -2.94 22.77 -11.48
C PRO A 212 -3.18 24.08 -10.71
N PRO A 213 -3.08 25.24 -11.37
CA PRO A 213 -3.40 26.53 -10.74
C PRO A 213 -4.79 26.54 -10.12
N LEU A 214 -4.97 27.35 -9.08
CA LEU A 214 -6.29 27.55 -8.48
C LEU A 214 -7.26 28.11 -9.52
N VAL A 215 -8.47 27.54 -9.56
CA VAL A 215 -9.54 28.04 -10.41
C VAL A 215 -10.02 29.37 -9.83
N LYS A 216 -9.88 30.45 -10.61
CA LYS A 216 -10.41 31.76 -10.23
C LYS A 216 -11.95 31.69 -10.23
N GLN A 217 -12.54 32.15 -9.13
CA GLN A 217 -14.00 32.29 -8.99
C GLN A 217 -14.48 33.56 -9.70
#